data_AF-A0A8T3WEL7-F1
#
_entry.id   AF-A0A8T3WEL7-F1
#
_cell.length_a   1.000
_cell.length_b   1.000
_cell.length_c   1.000
_cell.angle_alpha   90.00
_cell.angle_beta   90.00
_cell.angle_gamma   90.00
#
_symmetry.space_group_name_H-M   'P 1'
#
loop_
_entity.id
_entity.type
_entity.pdbx_description
1 polymer ?
#
loop_
_entity_poly.entity_id
_entity_poly.type
_entity_poly.pdbx_seq_one_letter_code
_entity_poly.pdbx_strand_id
1 'polypeptide(L)'
;MRPIEKHLIKLIATDRISISVSSMAGKLRRRKSDLIAALPLSTGESFDGERAYARVELGEGRSRNIRQGIDNFKADYPEQGKILERYIEDSRSGQEKHLYLGTNPGCRLNAGDYAEVMRNLGFTDNAAGRIYPALIEASYRISRGRNEERSILIG
;
A
#
# COMPACT_ATOMS: atom_id res chain seq x y z
N MET A 1 7.71 18.52 10.92
CA MET A 1 7.53 17.06 10.70
C MET A 1 6.94 16.31 11.90
N ARG A 2 5.66 15.95 11.78
CA ARG A 2 4.85 15.22 12.79
C ARG A 2 5.29 13.75 12.93
N PRO A 3 5.12 13.07 14.08
CA PRO A 3 5.56 11.67 14.27
C PRO A 3 4.95 10.68 13.27
N ILE A 4 3.67 10.85 12.93
CA ILE A 4 2.94 10.07 11.91
C ILE A 4 3.54 10.24 10.52
N GLU A 5 3.93 11.46 10.16
CA GLU A 5 4.56 11.76 8.87
C GLU A 5 5.92 11.08 8.73
N LYS A 6 6.70 11.03 9.81
CA LYS A 6 7.97 10.27 9.83
C LYS A 6 7.72 8.78 9.55
N HIS A 7 6.69 8.21 10.17
CA HIS A 7 6.31 6.80 9.95
C HIS A 7 5.86 6.56 8.52
N LEU A 8 5.05 7.46 7.98
CA LEU A 8 4.56 7.37 6.61
C LEU A 8 5.70 7.45 5.58
N ILE A 9 6.66 8.35 5.77
CA ILE A 9 7.86 8.44 4.93
C ILE A 9 8.65 7.13 4.97
N LYS A 10 8.84 6.53 6.16
CA LYS A 10 9.51 5.22 6.28
C LYS A 10 8.73 4.10 5.57
N LEU A 11 7.40 4.12 5.65
CA LEU A 11 6.55 3.15 4.96
C LEU A 11 6.68 3.29 3.44
N ILE A 12 6.59 4.51 2.91
CA ILE A 12 6.78 4.80 1.48
C ILE A 12 8.18 4.36 1.02
N ALA A 13 9.22 4.65 1.81
CA ALA A 13 10.59 4.24 1.51
C ALA A 13 10.75 2.72 1.47
N THR A 14 10.21 2.03 2.48
CA THR A 14 10.22 0.57 2.59
C THR A 14 9.48 -0.09 1.43
N ASP A 15 8.33 0.47 1.06
CA ASP A 15 7.53 -0.03 -0.07
C ASP A 15 8.28 0.14 -1.40
N ARG A 16 8.91 1.28 -1.65
CA ARG A 16 9.73 1.51 -2.85
C ARG A 16 10.93 0.57 -2.97
N ILE A 17 11.64 0.33 -1.88
CA ILE A 17 12.78 -0.61 -1.86
C ILE A 17 12.30 -2.03 -2.15
N SER A 18 11.15 -2.43 -1.60
CA SER A 18 10.62 -3.79 -1.77
C SER A 18 10.26 -4.16 -3.21
N ILE A 19 9.97 -3.18 -4.06
CA ILE A 19 9.69 -3.42 -5.48
C ILE A 19 10.95 -3.89 -6.21
N SER A 20 12.11 -3.37 -5.81
CA SER A 20 13.38 -3.60 -6.49
C SER A 20 14.23 -4.69 -5.84
N VAL A 21 13.89 -5.13 -4.62
CA VAL A 21 14.69 -6.09 -3.84
C VAL A 21 13.84 -7.29 -3.42
N SER A 22 13.77 -8.31 -4.28
CA SER A 22 13.05 -9.56 -4.02
C SER A 22 13.75 -10.45 -2.98
N SER A 23 15.08 -10.45 -2.94
CA SER A 23 15.87 -11.28 -2.01
C SER A 23 15.64 -10.95 -0.53
N MET A 24 15.14 -9.75 -0.22
CA MET A 24 14.82 -9.30 1.15
C MET A 24 13.30 -9.12 1.36
N ALA A 25 12.48 -9.65 0.46
CA ALA A 25 11.03 -9.45 0.46
C ALA A 25 10.38 -9.85 1.79
N GLY A 26 10.83 -10.94 2.43
CA GLY A 26 10.30 -11.38 3.72
C GLY A 26 10.52 -10.36 4.85
N LYS A 27 11.75 -9.83 4.99
CA LYS A 27 12.07 -8.80 6.00
C LYS A 27 11.32 -7.50 5.73
N LEU A 28 11.28 -7.09 4.47
CA LEU A 28 10.57 -5.88 4.04
C LEU A 28 9.06 -6.00 4.24
N ARG A 29 8.46 -7.17 3.96
CA ARG A 29 7.03 -7.43 4.18
C ARG A 29 6.65 -7.34 5.65
N ARG A 30 7.40 -8.01 6.55
CA ARG A 30 7.16 -7.93 8.00
C ARG A 30 7.21 -6.49 8.48
N ARG A 31 8.26 -5.78 8.09
CA ARG A 31 8.43 -4.38 8.48
C ARG A 31 7.36 -3.45 7.94
N LYS A 32 6.88 -3.64 6.71
CA LYS A 32 5.72 -2.89 6.21
C LYS A 32 4.50 -3.14 7.10
N SER A 33 4.24 -4.38 7.49
CA SER A 33 3.14 -4.72 8.40
C SER A 33 3.27 -3.98 9.74
N ASP A 34 4.47 -3.96 10.33
CA ASP A 34 4.73 -3.26 11.59
C ASP A 34 4.51 -1.74 11.45
N LEU A 35 5.00 -1.15 10.34
CA LEU A 35 4.84 0.27 10.05
C LEU A 35 3.38 0.66 9.81
N ILE A 36 2.60 -0.22 9.17
CA ILE A 36 1.17 -0.03 8.93
C ILE A 36 0.40 -0.11 10.25
N ALA A 37 0.67 -1.12 11.08
CA ALA A 37 0.01 -1.29 12.38
C ALA A 37 0.27 -0.12 13.35
N ALA A 38 1.40 0.58 13.18
CA ALA A 38 1.75 1.76 13.97
C ALA A 38 1.10 3.06 13.47
N LEU A 39 0.39 3.07 12.33
CA LEU A 39 -0.30 4.26 11.85
C LEU A 39 -1.63 4.44 12.60
N PRO A 40 -1.87 5.57 13.28
CA PRO A 40 -3.13 5.85 13.94
C PRO A 40 -4.15 6.37 12.90
N LEU A 41 -4.47 5.54 11.91
CA LEU A 41 -5.46 5.84 10.88
C LEU A 41 -6.52 4.74 10.84
N SER A 42 -7.75 5.12 11.12
CA SER A 42 -8.94 4.27 11.00
C SER A 42 -9.56 4.38 9.61
N THR A 43 -10.47 3.48 9.29
CA THR A 43 -11.23 3.53 8.03
C THR A 43 -11.95 4.87 7.87
N GLY A 44 -11.76 5.53 6.73
CA GLY A 44 -12.33 6.86 6.44
C GLY A 44 -11.47 8.03 6.91
N GLU A 45 -10.39 7.78 7.66
CA GLU A 45 -9.45 8.81 8.08
C GLU A 45 -8.36 9.04 7.02
N SER A 46 -7.92 10.30 6.94
CA SER A 46 -6.82 10.73 6.10
C SER A 46 -5.84 11.58 6.89
N PHE A 47 -4.56 11.43 6.57
CA PHE A 47 -3.49 12.28 7.02
C PHE A 47 -2.90 13.05 5.84
N ASP A 48 -2.80 14.37 5.97
CA ASP A 48 -2.05 15.23 5.06
C ASP A 48 -0.94 15.98 5.81
N GLY A 49 0.29 15.70 5.41
CA GLY A 49 1.52 16.19 6.00
C GLY A 49 2.17 17.32 5.20
N GLU A 50 3.42 17.64 5.53
CA GLU A 50 4.24 18.56 4.73
C GLU A 50 4.72 17.85 3.44
N ARG A 51 5.18 16.61 3.57
CA ARG A 51 5.84 15.84 2.49
C ARG A 51 5.04 14.64 2.01
N ALA A 52 4.17 14.09 2.84
CA ALA A 52 3.51 12.81 2.60
C ALA A 52 2.06 12.81 3.07
N TYR A 53 1.24 12.03 2.38
CA TYR A 53 -0.18 11.86 2.66
C TYR A 53 -0.57 10.38 2.71
N ALA A 54 -1.62 10.08 3.46
CA ALA A 54 -2.21 8.76 3.55
C ALA A 54 -3.72 8.85 3.76
N ARG A 55 -4.46 7.86 3.27
CA ARG A 55 -5.88 7.69 3.56
C ARG A 55 -6.25 6.21 3.60
N VAL A 56 -7.15 5.84 4.48
CA VAL A 56 -7.67 4.47 4.57
C VAL A 56 -9.08 4.44 3.99
N GLU A 57 -9.26 3.67 2.92
CA GLU A 57 -10.56 3.48 2.30
C GLU A 57 -10.94 2.00 2.27
N LEU A 58 -12.24 1.73 2.18
CA LEU A 58 -12.73 0.39 1.88
C LEU A 58 -12.59 0.19 0.37
N GLY A 59 -11.97 -0.91 -0.03
CA GLY A 59 -11.80 -1.24 -1.44
C GLY A 59 -13.16 -1.48 -2.10
N GLU A 60 -13.40 -0.84 -3.24
CA GLU A 60 -14.35 -1.39 -4.19
C GLU A 60 -13.71 -2.65 -4.77
N GLY A 61 -14.16 -3.82 -4.31
CA GLY A 61 -13.65 -5.11 -4.76
C GLY A 61 -13.51 -5.14 -6.28
N ARG A 62 -12.28 -5.37 -6.76
CA ARG A 62 -11.97 -5.49 -8.19
C ARG A 62 -12.79 -6.62 -8.78
N SER A 63 -13.88 -6.30 -9.47
CA SER A 63 -14.43 -7.11 -10.56
C SER A 63 -15.75 -6.55 -11.08
N ARG A 64 -15.68 -5.54 -11.96
CA ARG A 64 -16.83 -5.21 -12.83
C ARG A 64 -17.37 -6.48 -13.52
N ASN A 65 -16.50 -7.42 -13.90
CA ASN A 65 -16.86 -8.66 -14.58
C ASN A 65 -17.54 -9.71 -13.67
N ILE A 66 -17.21 -9.78 -12.37
CA ILE A 66 -17.86 -10.72 -11.45
C ILE A 66 -19.19 -10.14 -10.98
N ARG A 67 -19.28 -8.81 -10.77
CA ARG A 67 -20.58 -8.15 -10.52
C ARG A 67 -21.57 -8.48 -11.63
N GLN A 68 -21.16 -8.30 -12.87
CA GLN A 68 -22.01 -8.62 -14.02
C GLN A 68 -22.37 -10.11 -14.10
N GLY A 69 -21.45 -11.01 -13.76
CA GLY A 69 -21.74 -12.45 -13.65
C GLY A 69 -22.73 -12.80 -12.52
N ILE A 70 -22.62 -12.13 -11.37
CA ILE A 70 -23.56 -12.27 -10.24
C ILE A 70 -24.93 -11.74 -10.62
N ASP A 71 -25.00 -10.59 -11.28
CA ASP A 71 -26.26 -9.97 -11.69
C ASP A 71 -26.98 -10.84 -12.74
N ASN A 72 -26.23 -11.41 -13.70
CA ASN A 72 -26.77 -12.37 -14.66
C ASN A 72 -27.26 -13.65 -13.95
N PHE A 73 -26.48 -14.19 -13.00
CA PHE A 73 -26.90 -15.37 -12.24
C PHE A 73 -28.17 -15.13 -11.41
N LYS A 74 -28.31 -13.94 -10.79
CA LYS A 74 -29.53 -13.56 -10.06
C LYS A 74 -30.74 -13.41 -10.98
N ALA A 75 -30.53 -12.95 -12.21
CA ALA A 75 -31.59 -12.85 -13.20
C ALA A 75 -32.07 -14.25 -13.67
N ASP A 76 -31.13 -15.17 -13.89
CA ASP A 76 -31.43 -16.54 -14.33
C ASP A 76 -32.00 -17.42 -13.19
N TYR A 77 -31.60 -17.16 -11.93
CA TYR A 77 -31.98 -17.95 -10.76
C TYR A 77 -32.39 -17.06 -9.56
N PRO A 78 -33.64 -16.53 -9.53
CA PRO A 78 -34.04 -15.50 -8.58
C PRO A 78 -34.03 -15.95 -7.10
N GLU A 79 -34.49 -17.17 -6.82
CA GLU A 79 -34.55 -17.68 -5.45
C GLU A 79 -33.16 -18.01 -4.89
N GLN A 80 -32.28 -18.62 -5.69
CA GLN A 80 -30.88 -18.87 -5.35
C GLN A 80 -30.07 -17.57 -5.30
N GLY A 81 -30.43 -16.59 -6.14
CA GLY A 81 -29.85 -15.25 -6.17
C GLY A 81 -30.05 -14.50 -4.84
N LYS A 82 -31.21 -14.62 -4.20
CA LYS A 82 -31.47 -14.06 -2.86
C LYS A 82 -30.58 -14.68 -1.79
N ILE A 83 -30.35 -15.99 -1.86
CA ILE A 83 -29.46 -16.71 -0.93
C ILE A 83 -28.01 -16.24 -1.14
N LEU A 84 -27.58 -16.16 -2.40
CA LEU A 84 -26.25 -15.67 -2.76
C LEU A 84 -26.03 -14.22 -2.31
N GLU A 85 -27.04 -13.36 -2.47
CA GLU A 85 -26.99 -11.97 -2.01
C GLU A 85 -26.78 -11.88 -0.51
N ARG A 86 -27.51 -12.68 0.27
CA ARG A 86 -27.33 -12.76 1.71
C ARG A 86 -25.92 -13.24 2.08
N TYR A 87 -25.37 -14.26 1.42
CA TYR A 87 -23.97 -14.68 1.64
C TYR A 87 -22.96 -13.59 1.25
N ILE A 88 -23.21 -12.84 0.19
CA ILE A 88 -22.37 -11.72 -0.23
C ILE A 88 -22.44 -10.60 0.80
N GLU A 89 -23.63 -10.23 1.29
CA GLU A 89 -23.81 -9.23 2.34
C GLU A 89 -23.15 -9.65 3.65
N ASP A 90 -23.33 -10.91 4.05
CA ASP A 90 -22.67 -11.51 5.21
C ASP A 90 -21.14 -11.48 5.03
N SER A 91 -20.64 -11.69 3.81
CA SER A 91 -19.20 -11.63 3.48
C SER A 91 -18.66 -10.20 3.31
N ARG A 92 -19.51 -9.20 3.03
CA ARG A 92 -19.13 -7.77 2.93
C ARG A 92 -18.75 -7.19 4.30
N SER A 93 -19.07 -7.87 5.39
CA SER A 93 -18.49 -7.57 6.71
C SER A 93 -16.95 -7.71 6.74
N GLY A 94 -16.36 -8.39 5.74
CA GLY A 94 -14.92 -8.50 5.49
C GLY A 94 -14.40 -7.66 4.32
N GLN A 95 -14.98 -6.48 4.06
CA GLN A 95 -14.47 -5.58 3.01
C GLN A 95 -12.96 -5.30 3.19
N GLU A 96 -12.20 -5.56 2.11
CA GLU A 96 -10.77 -5.26 2.02
C GLU A 96 -10.52 -3.79 2.34
N LYS A 97 -9.69 -3.50 3.34
CA LYS A 97 -9.29 -2.12 3.63
C LYS A 97 -8.01 -1.83 2.87
N HIS A 98 -7.92 -0.66 2.27
CA HIS A 98 -6.75 -0.22 1.52
C HIS A 98 -6.19 1.05 2.14
N LEU A 99 -4.88 1.03 2.40
CA LEU A 99 -4.10 2.22 2.71
C LEU A 99 -3.56 2.81 1.41
N TYR A 100 -4.09 3.95 1.01
CA TYR A 100 -3.54 4.76 -0.08
C TYR A 100 -2.51 5.72 0.49
N LEU A 101 -1.34 5.79 -0.14
CA LEU A 101 -0.22 6.58 0.38
C LEU A 101 0.68 7.13 -0.72
N GLY A 102 1.24 8.31 -0.47
CA GLY A 102 2.10 8.98 -1.43
C GLY A 102 2.87 10.17 -0.86
N THR A 103 3.58 10.86 -1.75
CA THR A 103 4.26 12.12 -1.46
C THR A 103 3.49 13.27 -2.05
N ASN A 104 3.40 14.39 -1.33
CA ASN A 104 2.73 15.59 -1.82
C ASN A 104 3.38 16.13 -3.10
N PRO A 105 2.65 16.89 -3.93
CA PRO A 105 3.19 17.47 -5.15
C PRO A 105 4.49 18.26 -4.88
N GLY A 106 5.51 18.06 -5.72
CA GLY A 106 6.82 18.68 -5.54
C GLY A 106 7.70 18.07 -4.44
N CYS A 107 7.17 17.18 -3.60
CA CYS A 107 7.93 16.52 -2.55
C CYS A 107 8.56 15.22 -3.04
N ARG A 108 9.78 14.95 -2.58
CA ARG A 108 10.47 13.67 -2.80
C ARG A 108 11.05 13.16 -1.49
N LEU A 109 11.15 11.84 -1.36
CA LEU A 109 11.99 11.23 -0.34
C LEU A 109 13.45 11.54 -0.64
N ASN A 110 14.22 11.83 0.40
CA ASN A 110 15.63 12.14 0.31
C ASN A 110 16.48 10.88 0.57
N ALA A 111 17.79 10.98 0.36
CA ALA A 111 18.71 9.87 0.57
C ALA A 111 18.69 9.34 2.01
N GLY A 112 18.52 10.21 3.00
CA GLY A 112 18.45 9.85 4.42
C GLY A 112 17.25 8.96 4.74
N ASP A 113 16.09 9.24 4.15
CA ASP A 113 14.86 8.45 4.32
C ASP A 113 15.08 7.00 3.86
N TYR A 114 15.79 6.80 2.74
CA TYR A 114 16.12 5.47 2.22
C TYR A 114 17.26 4.80 2.98
N ALA A 115 18.31 5.55 3.33
CA ALA A 115 19.45 5.03 4.08
C ALA A 115 19.01 4.48 5.44
N GLU A 116 18.06 5.12 6.11
CA GLU A 116 17.48 4.60 7.34
C GLU A 116 16.83 3.23 7.13
N VAL A 117 16.03 3.06 6.07
CA VAL A 117 15.43 1.75 5.77
C VAL A 117 16.49 0.71 5.49
N MET A 118 17.52 1.03 4.72
CA MET A 118 18.61 0.12 4.36
C MET A 118 19.47 -0.27 5.56
N ARG A 119 19.78 0.64 6.48
CA ARG A 119 20.49 0.30 7.73
C ARG A 119 19.81 -0.79 8.53
N ASN A 120 18.49 -0.69 8.64
CA ASN A 120 17.67 -1.68 9.32
C ASN A 120 17.57 -3.02 8.56
N LEU A 121 17.97 -3.07 7.29
CA LEU A 121 18.17 -4.32 6.55
C LEU A 121 19.57 -4.93 6.77
N GLY A 122 20.44 -4.25 7.51
CA GLY A 122 21.81 -4.67 7.81
C GLY A 122 22.89 -4.03 6.93
N PHE A 123 22.55 -3.03 6.11
CA PHE A 123 23.55 -2.31 5.32
C PHE A 123 24.28 -1.27 6.17
N THR A 124 25.59 -1.11 5.95
CA THR A 124 26.34 0.03 6.49
C THR A 124 25.96 1.32 5.76
N ASP A 125 26.24 2.48 6.35
CA ASP A 125 25.98 3.79 5.72
C ASP A 125 26.67 3.91 4.35
N ASN A 126 27.91 3.42 4.24
CA ASN A 126 28.63 3.40 2.97
C ASN A 126 27.96 2.49 1.93
N ALA A 127 27.51 1.30 2.32
CA ALA A 127 26.84 0.39 1.41
C ALA A 127 25.45 0.94 0.98
N ALA A 128 24.70 1.49 1.92
CA ALA A 128 23.41 2.15 1.65
C ALA A 128 23.59 3.34 0.69
N GLY A 129 24.58 4.20 0.93
CA GLY A 129 24.90 5.36 0.09
C GLY A 129 25.24 5.00 -1.35
N ARG A 130 25.93 3.86 -1.57
CA ARG A 130 26.29 3.39 -2.93
C ARG A 130 25.15 2.71 -3.65
N ILE A 131 24.30 1.97 -2.94
CA ILE A 131 23.29 1.10 -3.55
C ILE A 131 21.95 1.82 -3.73
N TYR A 132 21.58 2.75 -2.84
CA TYR A 132 20.28 3.41 -2.90
C TYR A 132 19.98 4.09 -4.24
N PRO A 133 20.92 4.80 -4.93
CA PRO A 133 20.57 5.54 -6.14
C PRO A 133 20.04 4.60 -7.24
N ALA A 134 20.72 3.47 -7.43
CA ALA A 134 20.34 2.46 -8.41
C ALA A 134 19.01 1.78 -8.07
N LEU A 135 18.77 1.48 -6.78
CA LEU A 135 17.51 0.90 -6.33
C LEU A 135 16.32 1.84 -6.59
N ILE A 136 16.51 3.13 -6.31
CA ILE A 136 15.45 4.12 -6.49
C ILE A 136 15.16 4.36 -7.96
N GLU A 137 16.19 4.43 -8.81
CA GLU A 137 16.00 4.52 -10.25
C GLU A 137 15.22 3.32 -10.81
N ALA A 138 15.60 2.10 -10.39
CA ALA A 138 14.87 0.88 -10.76
C ALA A 138 13.41 0.91 -10.28
N SER A 139 13.17 1.33 -9.03
CA SER A 139 11.83 1.46 -8.45
C SER A 139 10.97 2.46 -9.23
N TYR A 140 11.53 3.61 -9.61
CA TYR A 140 10.84 4.60 -10.45
C TYR A 140 10.51 4.07 -11.84
N ARG A 141 11.45 3.35 -12.47
CA ARG A 141 11.24 2.73 -13.78
C ARG A 141 10.08 1.73 -13.75
N ILE A 142 10.04 0.89 -12.71
CA ILE A 142 8.96 -0.08 -12.50
C ILE A 142 7.63 0.61 -12.19
N SER A 143 7.65 1.71 -11.42
CA SER A 143 6.44 2.41 -10.99
C SER A 143 5.81 3.28 -12.09
N ARG A 144 6.62 3.93 -12.96
CA ARG A 144 6.11 4.73 -14.08
C ARG A 144 5.30 3.89 -15.08
N GLY A 145 5.61 2.60 -15.19
CA GLY A 145 4.80 1.68 -16.00
C GLY A 145 3.41 1.39 -15.43
N ARG A 146 3.12 1.77 -14.18
CA ARG A 146 1.89 1.38 -13.47
C ARG A 146 0.86 2.48 -13.26
N ASN A 147 1.18 3.78 -13.45
CA ASN A 147 0.27 4.93 -13.42
C ASN A 147 -0.84 4.95 -12.31
N GLU A 148 -0.64 4.22 -11.21
CA GLU A 148 -1.64 4.02 -10.16
C GLU A 148 -1.14 4.67 -8.86
N GLU A 149 -2.03 5.42 -8.20
CA GLU A 149 -1.87 5.78 -6.80
C GLU A 149 -1.60 4.50 -5.97
N ARG A 150 -0.59 4.53 -5.09
CA ARG A 150 -0.17 3.32 -4.40
C ARG A 150 -1.16 2.96 -3.31
N SER A 151 -1.80 1.81 -3.44
CA SER A 151 -2.61 1.18 -2.40
C SER A 151 -1.90 -0.04 -1.80
N ILE A 152 -1.92 -0.17 -0.48
CA ILE A 152 -1.52 -1.38 0.24
C ILE A 152 -2.79 -1.98 0.87
N LEU A 153 -3.05 -3.27 0.64
CA LEU A 153 -4.10 -3.99 1.35
C LEU A 153 -3.74 -4.09 2.84
N ILE A 154 -4.65 -3.66 3.71
CA ILE A 154 -4.51 -3.69 5.16
C ILE A 154 -5.72 -4.47 5.73
N GLY A 155 -5.48 -5.48 6.56
CA GLY A 155 -6.53 -6.41 7.00
C GLY A 155 -6.04 -7.84 6.96
#